data_AF-A0A3C1GCQ7-F1
#
_entry.id   AF-A0A3C1GCQ7-F1
#
_cell.length_a   1.000
_cell.length_b   1.000
_cell.length_c   1.000
_cell.angle_alpha   90.00
_cell.angle_beta   90.00
_cell.angle_gamma   90.00
#
_symmetry.space_group_name_H-M   'P 1'
#
loop_
_entity.id
_entity.type
_entity.pdbx_description
1 polymer ?
#
loop_
_entity_poly.entity_id
_entity_poly.type
_entity_poly.pdbx_seq_one_letter_code
_entity_poly.pdbx_strand_id
1 'polypeptide(L)' 'MWLVQCVTCHHRDPGKDGPIGPAVKGSSEALVEARLLRGGYPPGYTPKRDSKVMPARPDLARSIADLAAFLR' A
#
# COMPACT_ATOMS: atom_id res chain seq x y z
N MET A 1 10.04 -7.74 7.91
CA MET A 1 9.26 -8.79 7.21
C MET A 1 7.86 -8.26 6.87
N TRP A 2 7.76 -7.22 6.03
CA TRP A 2 6.46 -6.70 5.57
C TRP A 2 5.97 -7.41 4.30
N LEU A 3 6.90 -7.87 3.45
CA LEU A 3 6.59 -8.46 2.15
C LEU A 3 5.59 -9.61 2.25
N VAL A 4 5.83 -10.57 3.16
CA VAL A 4 4.94 -11.74 3.34
C VAL A 4 3.52 -11.34 3.74
N GLN A 5 3.36 -10.24 4.47
CA GLN A 5 2.06 -9.74 4.91
C GLN A 5 1.36 -8.95 3.80
N CYS A 6 2.11 -8.21 2.99
CA CYS A 6 1.57 -7.44 1.87
C CYS A 6 1.09 -8.36 0.73
N VAL A 7 1.84 -9.43 0.43
CA VAL A 7 1.55 -10.33 -0.70
C VAL A 7 0.36 -11.27 -0.44
N THR A 8 -0.21 -11.29 0.77
CA THR A 8 -1.48 -11.97 1.03
C THR A 8 -2.63 -11.32 0.25
N CYS A 9 -2.62 -10.00 0.13
CA CYS A 9 -3.67 -9.25 -0.56
C CYS A 9 -3.20 -8.69 -1.89
N HIS A 10 -1.96 -8.20 -1.95
CA HIS A 10 -1.33 -7.65 -3.15
C HIS A 10 -0.51 -8.72 -3.86
N HIS A 11 -0.16 -8.46 -5.12
CA HIS A 11 0.72 -9.35 -5.84
C HIS A 11 2.20 -9.13 -5.45
N ARG A 12 3.04 -10.18 -5.52
CA ARG A 12 4.48 -10.09 -5.24
C ARG A 12 5.21 -9.12 -6.19
N ASP A 13 4.82 -9.15 -7.46
CA ASP A 13 5.14 -8.09 -8.42
C ASP A 13 4.13 -6.94 -8.21
N PRO A 14 4.58 -5.75 -7.74
CA PRO A 14 3.70 -4.64 -7.40
C PRO A 14 3.03 -3.99 -8.63
N GLY A 15 3.48 -4.32 -9.85
CA GLY A 15 2.87 -3.87 -11.09
C GLY A 15 1.61 -4.65 -11.47
N LYS A 16 1.28 -5.72 -10.75
CA LYS A 16 0.12 -6.58 -11.01
C LYS A 16 -0.90 -6.48 -9.89
N ASP A 17 -2.16 -6.65 -10.24
CA ASP A 17 -3.24 -6.80 -9.27
C ASP A 17 -3.07 -8.11 -8.48
N GLY A 18 -3.25 -8.02 -7.17
CA GLY A 18 -3.36 -9.18 -6.30
C GLY A 18 -4.79 -9.72 -6.26
N PRO A 19 -5.03 -10.79 -5.48
CA PRO A 19 -6.37 -11.34 -5.30
C PRO A 19 -7.36 -10.37 -4.65
N ILE A 20 -6.88 -9.40 -3.87
CA ILE A 20 -7.72 -8.43 -3.14
C ILE A 20 -7.26 -6.99 -3.39
N GLY A 21 -5.96 -6.74 -3.27
CA GLY A 21 -5.36 -5.42 -3.39
C GLY A 21 -4.96 -5.10 -4.83
N PRO A 22 -5.05 -3.83 -5.25
CA PRO A 22 -4.64 -3.43 -6.60
C PRO A 22 -3.12 -3.45 -6.78
N ALA A 23 -2.66 -3.30 -8.02
CA ALA A 23 -1.29 -2.94 -8.34
C ALA A 23 -0.90 -1.62 -7.65
N VAL A 24 0.24 -1.63 -6.96
CA VAL A 24 0.74 -0.52 -6.11
C VAL A 24 2.08 0.04 -6.58
N LYS A 25 2.62 -0.43 -7.70
CA LYS A 25 3.81 0.16 -8.32
C LYS A 25 3.57 1.64 -8.65
N GLY A 26 4.59 2.46 -8.43
CA GLY A 26 4.60 3.91 -8.58
C GLY A 26 3.91 4.67 -7.43
N SER A 27 3.54 4.00 -6.34
CA SER A 27 2.91 4.69 -5.20
C SER A 27 3.88 5.69 -4.56
N SER A 28 3.43 6.93 -4.39
CA SER A 28 4.21 7.96 -3.70
C SER A 28 4.30 7.67 -2.21
N GLU A 29 5.32 8.22 -1.55
CA GLU A 29 5.51 8.09 -0.10
C GLU A 29 4.29 8.61 0.68
N ALA A 30 3.73 9.75 0.27
CA ALA A 30 2.52 10.32 0.87
C ALA A 30 1.30 9.38 0.75
N LEU A 31 1.18 8.65 -0.36
CA LEU A 31 0.11 7.65 -0.53
C LEU A 31 0.35 6.44 0.38
N VAL A 32 1.58 5.93 0.43
CA VAL A 32 1.96 4.80 1.31
C VAL A 32 1.72 5.15 2.77
N GLU A 33 2.13 6.33 3.21
CA GLU A 33 1.92 6.83 4.56
C GLU A 33 0.42 6.98 4.88
N ALA A 34 -0.35 7.65 4.02
CA ALA A 34 -1.79 7.84 4.24
C ALA A 34 -2.53 6.50 4.34
N ARG A 35 -2.16 5.53 3.50
CA ARG A 35 -2.79 4.22 3.49
C ARG A 35 -2.40 3.39 4.71
N LEU A 36 -1.10 3.33 5.05
CA LEU A 36 -0.61 2.49 6.13
C LEU A 36 -0.89 3.10 7.52
N LEU A 37 -0.73 4.41 7.71
CA LEU A 37 -0.91 5.00 9.04
C LEU A 37 -2.37 5.34 9.35
N ARG A 38 -3.11 5.82 8.35
CA ARG A 38 -4.46 6.37 8.54
C ARG A 38 -5.57 5.52 7.92
N GLY A 39 -5.24 4.48 7.15
CA GLY A 39 -6.23 3.68 6.41
C GLY A 39 -6.97 4.48 5.33
N GLY A 40 -6.44 5.64 4.95
CA GLY A 40 -7.08 6.62 4.08
C GLY A 40 -6.25 6.91 2.83
N TYR A 41 -6.52 8.06 2.22
CA TYR A 41 -5.87 8.53 1.00
C TYR A 41 -5.54 10.01 1.13
N PRO A 42 -4.47 10.50 0.46
CA PRO A 42 -4.19 11.92 0.40
C PRO A 42 -5.28 12.68 -0.37
N PRO A 43 -5.46 13.99 -0.15
CA PRO A 43 -6.43 14.80 -0.87
C PRO A 43 -6.27 14.69 -2.40
N GLY A 44 -7.39 14.58 -3.11
CA GLY A 44 -7.41 14.48 -4.57
C GLY A 44 -7.04 13.10 -5.13
N TYR A 45 -6.76 12.10 -4.30
CA TYR A 45 -6.48 10.74 -4.76
C TYR A 45 -7.75 9.91 -4.91
N THR A 46 -7.92 9.30 -6.09
CA THR A 46 -9.00 8.35 -6.36
C THR A 46 -8.51 6.92 -6.15
N PRO A 47 -9.13 6.14 -5.23
CA PRO A 47 -8.78 4.73 -5.03
C PRO A 47 -8.98 3.90 -6.29
N LYS A 48 -8.06 2.95 -6.54
CA LYS A 48 -8.17 1.99 -7.65
C LYS A 48 -9.25 0.92 -7.42
N ARG A 49 -9.70 0.75 -6.17
CA ARG A 49 -10.71 -0.21 -5.73
C ARG A 49 -11.55 0.45 -4.64
N ASP A 50 -12.84 0.12 -4.59
CA ASP A 50 -13.77 0.65 -3.59
C ASP A 50 -13.75 -0.12 -2.26
N SER A 51 -12.99 -1.23 -2.21
CA SER A 51 -12.89 -2.07 -1.02
C SER A 51 -12.13 -1.36 0.11
N LYS A 52 -12.66 -1.47 1.34
CA LYS A 52 -12.05 -0.91 2.56
C LYS A 52 -11.33 -1.97 3.42
N VAL A 53 -10.96 -3.09 2.80
CA VAL A 53 -10.48 -4.30 3.50
C VAL A 53 -9.07 -4.15 4.05
N MET A 54 -8.20 -3.36 3.41
CA MET A 54 -6.82 -3.19 3.86
C MET A 54 -6.78 -2.41 5.19
N PRO A 55 -6.39 -3.04 6.32
CA PRO A 55 -6.33 -2.37 7.61
C PRO A 55 -5.19 -1.36 7.66
N ALA A 56 -5.29 -0.37 8.55
CA ALA A 56 -4.14 0.45 8.91
C ALA A 56 -3.06 -0.43 9.56
N ARG A 57 -1.80 -0.13 9.26
CA ARG A 57 -0.58 -0.80 9.71
C ARG A 57 0.40 0.21 10.35
N PRO A 58 0.02 0.88 11.45
CA PRO A 58 0.90 1.84 12.13
C PRO A 58 2.21 1.18 12.65
N ASP A 59 2.23 -0.15 12.79
CA ASP A 59 3.42 -0.94 13.09
C ASP A 59 4.54 -0.77 12.04
N LEU A 60 4.20 -0.37 10.81
CA LEU A 60 5.14 -0.17 9.71
C LEU A 60 5.62 1.27 9.55
N ALA A 61 5.32 2.18 10.49
CA ALA A 61 5.68 3.59 10.37
C ALA A 61 7.18 3.83 10.05
N ARG A 62 8.07 3.06 10.68
CA ARG A 62 9.52 3.16 10.46
C ARG A 62 10.00 2.60 9.13
N SER A 63 9.16 1.89 8.39
CA SER A 63 9.49 1.25 7.10
C SER A 63 8.85 1.93 5.90
N ILE A 64 8.18 3.07 6.08
CA ILE A 64 7.46 3.77 5.00
C ILE A 64 8.40 4.18 3.87
N ALA A 65 9.56 4.78 4.20
CA ALA A 65 10.53 5.19 3.19
C ALA A 65 11.04 4.00 2.36
N ASP A 66 11.39 2.89 3.02
CA ASP A 66 11.85 1.66 2.35
C ASP A 66 10.76 1.04 1.47
N LEU A 67 9.51 1.03 1.95
CA LEU A 67 8.35 0.55 1.20
C LEU A 67 8.11 1.43 -0.04
N ALA A 68 8.10 2.75 0.14
CA ALA A 68 7.93 3.68 -0.97
C ALA A 68 9.06 3.54 -2.00
N ALA A 69 10.30 3.30 -1.56
CA ALA A 69 11.43 3.04 -2.45
C ALA A 69 11.27 1.72 -3.23
N PHE A 70 10.85 0.65 -2.57
CA PHE A 70 10.57 -0.65 -3.22
C PHE A 70 9.47 -0.57 -4.28
N LEU A 71 8.48 0.31 -4.08
CA LEU A 71 7.35 0.46 -4.97
C LEU A 71 7.60 1.36 -6.19
N ARG A 72 8.77 2.01 -6.30
CA ARG A 72 9.08 2.88 -7.45
C ARG A 72 9.17 2.11 -8.78
#